data_AF-A0A7W2RZL4-F1
#
_entry.id   AF-A0A7W2RZL4-F1
#
_cell.length_a   1.000
_cell.length_b   1.000
_cell.length_c   1.000
_cell.angle_alpha   90.00
_cell.angle_beta   90.00
_cell.angle_gamma   90.00
#
_symmetry.space_group_name_H-M   'P 1'
#
loop_
_entity.id
_entity.type
_entity.pdbx_description
1 polymer ?
#
loop_
_entity_poly.entity_id
_entity_poly.type
_entity_poly.pdbx_seq_one_letter_code
_entity_poly.pdbx_strand_id
1 'polypeptide(L)'
;MNIFYRTVIGLGIATLFTFTANAANSFVCTGKITTLGVHSTDRAFLRLEGMAGPVNICNLGKTIGTVYPVSAEQCKVAYSTLLTAYSMGKSISVHFDNVSSSNCSSAGAWEVATARWVHLDG
;
A
#
# COMPACT_ATOMS: atom_id res chain seq x y z
N MET A 1 56.87 3.41 8.80
CA MET A 1 56.27 2.64 9.90
C MET A 1 55.92 3.61 11.02
N ASN A 2 54.61 3.74 11.29
CA ASN A 2 53.91 4.32 12.45
C ASN A 2 54.31 5.74 12.93
N ILE A 3 53.44 6.73 12.70
CA ILE A 3 52.34 7.17 13.58
C ILE A 3 52.91 7.84 14.84
N PHE A 4 52.62 9.13 15.05
CA PHE A 4 52.01 9.64 16.29
C PHE A 4 51.86 11.17 16.23
N TYR A 5 50.62 11.61 16.48
CA TYR A 5 50.24 12.88 17.09
C TYR A 5 50.53 14.19 16.34
N ARG A 6 49.45 14.81 15.84
CA ARG A 6 49.07 16.13 16.37
C ARG A 6 47.63 16.50 16.00
N THR A 7 46.97 16.96 17.03
CA THR A 7 45.54 17.15 17.19
C THR A 7 45.11 18.52 16.64
N VAL A 8 43.91 18.55 16.06
CA VAL A 8 42.95 19.67 15.90
C VAL A 8 43.40 20.91 15.11
N ILE A 9 42.81 21.11 13.92
CA ILE A 9 41.78 22.12 13.61
C ILE A 9 41.40 21.82 12.16
N GLY A 10 40.56 20.80 11.99
CA GLY A 10 39.82 20.58 10.76
C GLY A 10 38.38 20.87 11.09
N LEU A 11 37.82 21.93 10.50
CA LEU A 11 36.40 22.27 10.53
C LEU A 11 35.63 21.15 9.79
N GLY A 12 35.55 19.98 10.43
CA GLY A 12 34.91 18.79 9.92
C GLY A 12 33.41 18.95 10.08
N ILE A 13 32.74 19.30 8.98
CA ILE A 13 31.30 19.21 8.84
C ILE A 13 30.90 17.76 9.13
N ALA A 14 30.42 17.52 10.35
CA ALA A 14 29.75 16.28 10.72
C ALA A 14 28.39 16.29 10.01
N THR A 15 28.36 15.80 8.76
CA THR A 15 27.12 15.51 8.04
C THR A 15 26.36 14.41 8.80
N LEU A 16 25.46 14.84 9.67
CA LEU A 16 24.38 14.03 10.22
C LEU A 16 23.54 13.49 9.05
N PHE A 17 23.81 12.25 8.63
CA PHE A 17 22.91 11.52 7.74
C PHE A 17 21.62 11.22 8.50
N THR A 18 20.62 12.10 8.36
CA THR A 18 19.26 11.82 8.81
C THR A 18 18.66 10.77 7.88
N PHE A 19 18.60 9.52 8.33
CA PHE A 19 17.81 8.49 7.67
C PHE A 19 16.33 8.86 7.84
N THR A 20 15.70 9.43 6.81
CA THR A 20 14.26 9.60 6.77
C THR A 20 13.63 8.22 6.58
N ALA A 21 13.15 7.62 7.68
CA ALA A 21 12.28 6.46 7.58
C ALA A 21 10.98 6.92 6.93
N ASN A 22 10.78 6.58 5.65
CA ASN A 22 9.47 6.72 5.01
C ASN A 22 8.53 5.73 5.70
N ALA A 23 7.75 6.20 6.67
CA ALA A 23 6.65 5.40 7.19
C ALA A 23 5.72 5.12 6.00
N ALA A 24 5.52 3.85 5.66
CA ALA A 24 4.45 3.47 4.75
C ALA A 24 3.14 3.90 5.41
N ASN A 25 2.44 4.84 4.80
CA ASN A 25 1.14 5.26 5.32
C ASN A 25 0.18 4.07 5.25
N SER A 26 -0.82 4.08 6.13
CA SER A 26 -1.95 3.17 6.05
C SER A 26 -3.23 3.94 6.36
N PHE A 27 -4.32 3.55 5.72
CA PHE A 27 -5.63 4.13 5.98
C PHE A 27 -6.74 3.10 5.72
N VAL A 28 -7.92 3.40 6.26
CA VAL A 28 -9.11 2.57 6.06
C VAL A 28 -10.07 3.33 5.17
N CYS A 29 -10.61 2.65 4.16
CA CYS A 29 -11.69 3.19 3.33
C CYS A 29 -12.92 2.31 3.43
N THR A 30 -14.07 2.96 3.55
CA THR A 30 -15.37 2.30 3.62
C THR A 30 -16.28 2.85 2.53
N GLY A 31 -16.95 1.98 1.79
CA GLY A 31 -17.89 2.38 0.75
C GLY A 31 -18.27 1.22 -0.16
N LYS A 32 -19.16 1.47 -1.12
CA LYS A 32 -19.46 0.49 -2.17
C LYS A 32 -18.30 0.41 -3.16
N ILE A 33 -18.13 -0.76 -3.75
CA ILE A 33 -17.18 -0.96 -4.84
C ILE A 33 -17.72 -0.31 -6.12
N THR A 34 -16.98 0.67 -6.65
CA THR A 34 -17.29 1.34 -7.94
C THR A 34 -16.44 0.80 -9.08
N THR A 35 -15.31 0.18 -8.78
CA THR A 35 -14.47 -0.51 -9.78
C THR A 35 -13.78 -1.69 -9.11
N LEU A 36 -13.88 -2.86 -9.74
CA LEU A 36 -13.09 -4.04 -9.42
C LEU A 36 -12.63 -4.65 -10.73
N GLY A 37 -11.33 -4.93 -10.87
CA GLY A 37 -10.81 -5.48 -12.12
C GLY A 37 -9.42 -6.06 -12.01
N VAL A 38 -9.01 -6.75 -13.07
CA VAL A 38 -7.68 -7.35 -13.23
C VAL A 38 -7.02 -6.73 -14.46
N HIS A 39 -5.83 -6.19 -14.27
CA HIS A 39 -4.97 -5.73 -15.38
C HIS A 39 -4.19 -6.91 -15.96
N SER A 40 -3.78 -6.82 -17.22
CA SER A 40 -3.02 -7.87 -17.97
C SER A 40 -1.68 -8.28 -17.35
N THR A 41 -1.25 -7.64 -16.26
CA THR A 41 -0.03 -7.93 -15.50
C THR A 41 -0.35 -8.60 -14.16
N ASP A 42 -1.48 -9.29 -14.07
CA ASP A 42 -2.00 -9.96 -12.87
C ASP A 42 -2.26 -9.02 -11.67
N ARG A 43 -2.38 -7.71 -11.90
CA ARG A 43 -2.65 -6.74 -10.82
C ARG A 43 -4.16 -6.61 -10.62
N ALA A 44 -4.62 -6.80 -9.39
CA ALA A 44 -6.00 -6.57 -9.01
C ALA A 44 -6.19 -5.11 -8.59
N PHE A 45 -7.21 -4.46 -9.14
CA PHE A 45 -7.53 -3.07 -8.88
C PHE A 45 -8.88 -2.93 -8.20
N LEU A 46 -8.95 -2.02 -7.23
CA LEU A 46 -10.15 -1.69 -6.47
C LEU A 46 -10.34 -0.18 -6.44
N ARG A 47 -11.59 0.26 -6.57
CA ARG A 47 -12.03 1.61 -6.23
C ARG A 47 -13.30 1.52 -5.39
N LEU A 48 -13.28 2.15 -4.22
CA LEU A 48 -14.46 2.38 -3.40
C LEU A 48 -15.04 3.77 -3.67
N GLU A 49 -16.30 3.97 -3.32
CA GLU A 49 -16.89 5.31 -3.22
C GLU A 49 -16.00 6.23 -2.37
N GLY A 50 -15.85 7.48 -2.79
CA GLY A 50 -14.96 8.45 -2.13
C GLY A 50 -13.47 8.36 -2.49
N MET A 51 -13.05 7.36 -3.27
CA MET A 51 -11.67 7.28 -3.77
C MET A 51 -11.48 8.05 -5.07
N ALA A 52 -10.33 8.73 -5.20
CA ALA A 52 -9.97 9.50 -6.40
C ALA A 52 -9.79 8.63 -7.65
N GLY A 53 -9.24 7.43 -7.49
CA GLY A 53 -9.07 6.47 -8.59
C GLY A 53 -8.92 5.03 -8.11
N PRO A 54 -8.86 4.07 -9.04
CA PRO A 54 -8.58 2.67 -8.70
C PRO A 54 -7.12 2.50 -8.26
N VAL A 55 -6.90 1.72 -7.22
CA VAL A 55 -5.57 1.40 -6.67
C VAL A 55 -5.25 -0.08 -6.85
N ASN A 56 -3.96 -0.41 -6.96
CA ASN A 56 -3.49 -1.79 -7.07
C ASN A 56 -3.43 -2.44 -5.69
N ILE A 57 -4.33 -3.38 -5.43
CA ILE A 57 -4.53 -3.95 -4.09
C ILE A 57 -3.74 -5.23 -3.81
N CYS A 58 -3.37 -5.96 -4.86
CA CYS A 58 -2.57 -7.18 -4.77
C CYS A 58 -2.20 -7.66 -6.17
N ASN A 59 -1.37 -8.70 -6.26
CA ASN A 59 -1.06 -9.37 -7.52
C ASN A 59 -1.44 -10.86 -7.45
N LEU A 60 -2.10 -11.36 -8.50
CA LEU A 60 -2.62 -12.74 -8.59
C LEU A 60 -1.52 -13.78 -8.86
N GLY A 61 -0.33 -13.34 -9.28
CA GLY A 61 0.81 -14.19 -9.64
C GLY A 61 2.02 -14.04 -8.72
N LYS A 62 2.05 -13.09 -7.78
CA LYS A 62 3.17 -12.90 -6.85
C LYS A 62 2.79 -12.15 -5.57
N THR A 63 3.61 -12.33 -4.55
CA THR A 63 3.52 -11.55 -3.29
C THR A 63 3.94 -10.09 -3.50
N ILE A 64 3.18 -9.14 -2.94
CA ILE A 64 3.52 -7.70 -2.95
C ILE A 64 3.29 -7.05 -1.59
N GLY A 65 3.94 -5.90 -1.34
CA GLY A 65 3.91 -5.16 -0.07
C GLY A 65 5.12 -5.44 0.82
N THR A 66 5.38 -4.57 1.81
CA THR A 66 6.54 -4.69 2.70
C THR A 66 6.17 -5.02 4.14
N VAL A 67 5.28 -4.24 4.78
CA VAL A 67 4.94 -4.39 6.21
C VAL A 67 4.04 -5.60 6.44
N TYR A 68 2.99 -5.73 5.63
CA TYR A 68 2.05 -6.86 5.62
C TYR A 68 1.90 -7.35 4.19
N PRO A 69 2.84 -8.18 3.70
CA PRO A 69 2.84 -8.63 2.33
C PRO A 69 1.61 -9.51 2.05
N VAL A 70 0.98 -9.30 0.89
CA VAL A 70 -0.17 -10.07 0.43
C VAL A 70 0.31 -11.08 -0.60
N SER A 71 0.16 -12.38 -0.31
CA SER A 71 0.52 -13.46 -1.24
C SER A 71 -0.44 -13.56 -2.43
N ALA A 72 -0.05 -14.31 -3.46
CA ALA A 72 -0.91 -14.57 -4.62
C ALA A 72 -2.23 -15.27 -4.25
N GLU A 73 -2.17 -16.23 -3.33
CA GLU A 73 -3.33 -16.97 -2.82
C GLU A 73 -4.25 -16.07 -2.00
N GLN A 74 -3.68 -15.24 -1.11
CA GLN A 74 -4.42 -14.24 -0.36
C GLN A 74 -5.07 -13.22 -1.29
N CYS A 75 -4.39 -12.81 -2.36
CA CYS A 75 -4.95 -11.93 -3.37
C CYS A 75 -6.18 -12.53 -4.05
N LYS A 76 -6.13 -13.81 -4.43
CA LYS A 76 -7.27 -14.51 -5.05
C LYS A 76 -8.47 -14.59 -4.10
N VAL A 77 -8.24 -14.85 -2.82
CA VAL A 77 -9.29 -14.88 -1.78
C VAL A 77 -9.87 -13.48 -1.54
N ALA A 78 -9.03 -12.46 -1.45
CA ALA A 78 -9.48 -11.08 -1.31
C ALA A 78 -10.30 -10.66 -2.54
N TYR A 79 -9.84 -10.96 -3.75
CA TYR A 79 -10.54 -10.65 -4.99
C TYR A 79 -11.91 -11.33 -5.08
N SER A 80 -12.03 -12.61 -4.70
CA SER A 80 -13.33 -13.30 -4.69
C SER A 80 -14.29 -12.73 -3.65
N THR A 81 -13.78 -12.34 -2.48
CA THR A 81 -14.57 -11.63 -1.45
C THR A 81 -15.07 -10.29 -1.98
N LEU A 82 -14.20 -9.49 -2.61
CA LEU A 82 -14.56 -8.22 -3.25
C LEU A 82 -15.57 -8.41 -4.38
N LEU A 83 -15.41 -9.44 -5.20
CA LEU A 83 -16.33 -9.75 -6.30
C LEU A 83 -17.72 -10.09 -5.77
N THR A 84 -17.79 -10.81 -4.66
CA THR A 84 -19.06 -11.11 -3.97
C THR A 84 -19.69 -9.83 -3.40
N ALA A 85 -18.89 -8.97 -2.75
CA ALA A 85 -19.38 -7.69 -2.26
C ALA A 85 -19.95 -6.80 -3.38
N TYR A 86 -19.24 -6.76 -4.52
CA TYR A 86 -19.63 -6.00 -5.71
C TYR A 86 -20.94 -6.53 -6.29
N SER A 87 -21.08 -7.85 -6.45
CA SER A 87 -22.31 -8.45 -6.99
C SER A 87 -23.53 -8.25 -6.08
N MET A 88 -23.30 -8.15 -4.76
CA MET A 88 -24.35 -7.88 -3.77
C MET A 88 -24.65 -6.38 -3.60
N GLY A 89 -23.86 -5.48 -4.20
CA GLY A 89 -23.97 -4.04 -4.00
C GLY A 89 -23.75 -3.61 -2.54
N LYS A 90 -22.98 -4.39 -1.77
CA LYS A 90 -22.71 -4.14 -0.34
C LYS A 90 -21.54 -3.18 -0.17
N SER A 91 -21.63 -2.35 0.87
CA SER A 91 -20.49 -1.56 1.33
C SER A 91 -19.47 -2.48 2.01
N ILE A 92 -18.19 -2.17 1.83
CA ILE A 92 -17.09 -2.88 2.49
C ILE A 92 -16.15 -1.89 3.13
N SER A 93 -15.35 -2.39 4.08
CA SER A 93 -14.24 -1.66 4.66
C SER A 93 -12.93 -2.39 4.33
N VAL A 94 -11.94 -1.62 3.86
CA VAL A 94 -10.65 -2.12 3.43
C VAL A 94 -9.53 -1.33 4.11
N HIS A 95 -8.62 -2.05 4.75
CA HIS A 95 -7.39 -1.49 5.29
C HIS A 95 -6.29 -1.55 4.23
N PHE A 96 -5.81 -0.39 3.80
CA PHE A 96 -4.75 -0.24 2.81
C PHE A 96 -3.40 0.04 3.46
N ASP A 97 -2.37 -0.60 2.90
CA ASP A 97 -0.95 -0.39 3.23
C ASP A 97 -0.12 -0.08 2.00
N ASN A 98 1.14 0.27 2.23
CA ASN A 98 2.12 0.54 1.17
C ASN A 98 1.70 1.72 0.27
N VAL A 99 0.87 2.61 0.81
CA VAL A 99 0.33 3.78 0.13
C VAL A 99 1.24 4.99 0.30
N SER A 100 1.28 5.82 -0.74
CA SER A 100 1.95 7.12 -0.71
C SER A 100 1.02 8.24 -0.22
N SER A 101 -0.29 8.04 -0.43
CA SER A 101 -1.37 8.91 -0.01
C SER A 101 -1.66 8.83 1.50
N SER A 102 -2.39 9.82 2.01
CA SER A 102 -2.72 9.92 3.44
C SER A 102 -4.15 9.49 3.77
N ASN A 103 -5.03 9.37 2.77
CA ASN A 103 -6.44 9.04 2.94
C ASN A 103 -7.07 8.56 1.62
N CYS A 104 -8.32 8.09 1.71
CA CYS A 104 -9.09 7.56 0.59
C CYS A 104 -9.25 8.53 -0.58
N SER A 105 -9.49 9.82 -0.31
CA SER A 105 -9.75 10.82 -1.34
C SER A 105 -8.49 11.32 -2.04
N SER A 106 -7.31 11.06 -1.47
CA SER A 106 -5.99 11.37 -2.06
C SER A 106 -5.31 10.14 -2.66
N ALA A 107 -5.93 8.96 -2.59
CA ALA A 107 -5.36 7.74 -3.12
C ALA A 107 -5.12 7.83 -4.62
N GLY A 108 -3.85 7.76 -5.01
CA GLY A 108 -3.40 7.99 -6.38
C GLY A 108 -3.93 6.90 -7.30
N ALA A 109 -4.49 7.29 -8.45
CA ALA A 109 -4.85 6.31 -9.46
C ALA A 109 -3.62 5.48 -9.84
N TRP A 110 -3.78 4.16 -9.84
CA TRP A 110 -2.74 3.18 -10.14
C TRP A 110 -1.61 3.04 -9.11
N GLU A 111 -1.71 3.70 -7.95
CA GLU A 111 -0.74 3.48 -6.87
C GLU A 111 -0.85 2.07 -6.29
N VAL A 112 0.23 1.60 -5.67
CA VAL A 112 0.19 0.36 -4.89
C VAL A 112 -0.46 0.69 -3.54
N ALA A 113 -1.54 -0.01 -3.22
CA ALA A 113 -2.26 0.14 -1.96
C ALA A 113 -2.70 -1.26 -1.51
N THR A 114 -1.81 -2.03 -0.91
CA THR A 114 -2.10 -3.44 -0.63
C THR A 114 -3.25 -3.58 0.34
N ALA A 115 -4.25 -4.40 0.01
CA ALA A 115 -5.40 -4.63 0.86
C ALA A 115 -5.06 -5.66 1.95
N ARG A 116 -4.65 -5.17 3.13
CA ARG A 116 -4.29 -6.02 4.28
C ARG A 116 -5.50 -6.78 4.82
N TRP A 117 -6.64 -6.10 4.91
CA TRP A 117 -7.86 -6.64 5.48
C TRP A 117 -9.05 -6.18 4.66
N VAL A 118 -9.76 -7.16 4.09
CA VAL A 118 -11.00 -6.98 3.34
C VAL A 118 -12.07 -7.72 4.12
N HIS A 119 -13.11 -7.02 4.57
CA HIS A 119 -14.23 -7.63 5.28
C HIS A 119 -15.57 -7.10 4.77
N LEU A 120 -16.57 -7.96 4.86
CA LEU A 120 -17.98 -7.63 4.65
C LEU A 120 -18.58 -7.28 6.01
N ASP A 121 -19.17 -6.11 6.12
CA ASP A 121 -19.97 -5.76 7.30
C ASP A 121 -21.41 -6.25 7.10
N GLY A 122 -21.99 -6.81 8.17
CA GLY A 122 -23.32 -7.47 8.19
C GLY A 122 -24.49 -6.50 8.05
#